data_AF-A0A562RXQ5-F1
#
_entry.id   AF-A0A562RXQ5-F1
#
_cell.length_a   1.000
_cell.length_b   1.000
_cell.length_c   1.000
_cell.angle_alpha   90.00
_cell.angle_beta   90.00
_cell.angle_gamma   90.00
#
_symmetry.space_group_name_H-M   'P 1'
#
loop_
_entity.id
_entity.type
_entity.pdbx_description
1 polymer ?
#
loop_
_entity_poly.entity_id
_entity_poly.type
_entity_poly.pdbx_seq_one_letter_code
_entity_poly.pdbx_strand_id
1 'polypeptide(L)'
;MAAFFTDEQIQEAIAALEKYSPGIWETMKKMALVTDPSTDEHATEQAAIVRALTVVLPKVTFVVQAQNPFEAQNLLLIDVRKTIWAEVDAAKGSS
;
A
#
# COMPACT_ATOMS: atom_id res chain seq x y z
N MET A 1 4.56 -15.79 -5.98
CA MET A 1 5.85 -15.12 -5.65
C MET A 1 5.80 -14.77 -4.18
N ALA A 2 6.81 -15.12 -3.39
CA ALA A 2 6.78 -14.94 -1.93
C ALA A 2 6.76 -13.45 -1.52
N ALA A 3 6.22 -13.16 -0.33
CA ALA A 3 6.35 -11.86 0.33
C ALA A 3 7.75 -11.72 0.95
N PHE A 4 8.24 -10.49 1.09
CA PHE A 4 9.50 -10.16 1.77
C PHE A 4 9.30 -9.97 3.27
N PHE A 5 8.13 -9.46 3.66
CA PHE A 5 7.71 -9.32 5.06
C PHE A 5 6.63 -10.34 5.41
N THR A 6 6.44 -10.59 6.71
CA THR A 6 5.38 -11.48 7.17
C THR A 6 4.01 -10.83 6.98
N ASP A 7 2.96 -11.63 6.99
CA ASP A 7 1.59 -11.13 6.90
C ASP A 7 1.27 -10.15 8.04
N GLU A 8 1.75 -10.40 9.26
CA GLU A 8 1.56 -9.49 10.40
C GLU A 8 2.23 -8.13 10.17
N GLN A 9 3.45 -8.12 9.62
CA GLN A 9 4.17 -6.89 9.30
C GLN A 9 3.49 -6.09 8.19
N ILE A 10 2.94 -6.78 7.19
CA ILE A 10 2.17 -6.16 6.13
C ILE A 10 0.87 -5.59 6.70
N GLN A 11 0.16 -6.31 7.56
CA GLN A 11 -1.06 -5.83 8.22
C GLN A 11 -0.79 -4.65 9.17
N GLU A 12 0.35 -4.64 9.88
CA GLU A 12 0.79 -3.49 10.68
C GLU A 12 0.96 -2.24 9.80
N ALA A 13 1.61 -2.39 8.64
CA ALA A 13 1.80 -1.29 7.70
C ALA A 13 0.47 -0.78 7.12
N ILE A 14 -0.46 -1.69 6.78
CA ILE A 14 -1.81 -1.34 6.31
C ILE A 14 -2.58 -0.59 7.40
N ALA A 15 -2.57 -1.09 8.63
CA ALA A 15 -3.22 -0.43 9.76
C ALA A 15 -2.61 0.96 10.04
N ALA A 16 -1.29 1.11 9.89
CA ALA A 16 -0.62 2.39 10.04
C ALA A 16 -1.00 3.39 8.92
N LEU A 17 -1.16 2.91 7.68
CA LEU A 17 -1.64 3.70 6.55
C LEU A 17 -3.08 4.18 6.80
N GLU A 18 -3.95 3.28 7.22
CA GLU A 18 -5.36 3.57 7.51
C GLU A 18 -5.51 4.54 8.69
N LYS A 19 -4.66 4.41 9.72
CA LYS A 19 -4.62 5.37 10.84
C LYS A 19 -4.15 6.75 10.40
N TYR A 20 -3.21 6.85 9.47
CA TYR A 20 -2.70 8.12 8.96
C TYR A 20 -3.70 8.80 8.02
N SER A 21 -4.36 8.03 7.17
CA SER A 21 -5.35 8.51 6.20
C SER A 21 -6.49 7.50 6.12
N PRO A 22 -7.59 7.71 6.88
CA PRO A 22 -8.73 6.81 6.85
C PRO A 22 -9.32 6.68 5.43
N GLY A 23 -9.65 5.45 5.03
CA GLY A 23 -10.13 5.08 3.71
C GLY A 23 -9.04 4.89 2.65
N ILE A 24 -7.75 5.12 2.98
CA ILE A 24 -6.69 5.05 1.97
C ILE A 24 -6.52 3.65 1.40
N TRP A 25 -6.79 2.60 2.19
CA TRP A 25 -6.71 1.23 1.69
C TRP A 25 -7.71 0.97 0.56
N GLU A 26 -8.96 1.41 0.74
CA GLU A 26 -9.99 1.32 -0.29
C GLU A 26 -9.68 2.21 -1.49
N THR A 27 -9.15 3.42 -1.27
CA THR A 27 -8.68 4.30 -2.37
C THR A 27 -7.57 3.62 -3.18
N MET A 28 -6.62 2.94 -2.53
CA MET A 28 -5.55 2.19 -3.22
C MET A 28 -6.13 1.06 -4.08
N LYS A 29 -7.12 0.31 -3.59
CA LYS A 29 -7.81 -0.74 -4.36
C LYS A 29 -8.60 -0.17 -5.54
N LYS A 30 -9.36 0.92 -5.33
CA LYS A 30 -10.06 1.64 -6.41
C LYS A 30 -9.07 2.07 -7.49
N MET A 31 -7.96 2.70 -7.11
CA MET A 31 -6.96 3.19 -8.04
C MET A 31 -6.19 2.08 -8.75
N ALA A 32 -6.07 0.88 -8.18
CA ALA A 32 -5.50 -0.28 -8.87
C ALA A 32 -6.37 -0.76 -10.05
N LEU A 33 -7.67 -0.48 -10.03
CA LEU A 33 -8.63 -0.85 -11.08
C LEU A 33 -8.78 0.20 -12.19
N VAL A 34 -8.29 1.42 -11.98
CA VAL A 34 -8.40 2.52 -12.94
C VAL A 34 -7.44 2.27 -14.12
N THR A 35 -8.00 2.11 -15.31
CA THR A 35 -7.23 1.88 -16.56
C THR A 35 -6.79 3.17 -17.23
N ASP A 36 -7.49 4.29 -17.00
CA ASP A 36 -7.14 5.63 -17.47
C ASP A 36 -7.20 6.64 -16.30
N PRO A 37 -6.05 6.98 -15.69
CA PRO A 37 -6.00 7.85 -14.53
C PRO A 37 -6.01 9.35 -14.87
N SER A 38 -6.37 9.75 -16.10
CA SER A 38 -6.23 11.14 -16.57
C SER A 38 -7.27 12.15 -16.05
N THR A 39 -8.13 11.76 -15.10
CA THR A 39 -9.09 12.67 -14.47
C THR A 39 -8.48 13.38 -13.25
N ASP A 40 -8.90 14.62 -12.99
CA ASP A 40 -8.43 15.41 -11.83
C ASP A 40 -8.73 14.72 -10.48
N GLU A 41 -9.80 13.93 -10.43
CA GLU A 41 -10.16 13.11 -9.27
C GLU A 41 -9.10 12.05 -8.98
N HIS A 42 -8.66 11.32 -10.02
CA HIS A 42 -7.62 10.30 -9.89
C HIS A 42 -6.25 10.90 -9.55
N ALA A 43 -5.94 12.10 -10.04
CA ALA A 43 -4.72 12.81 -9.66
C ALA A 43 -4.70 13.13 -8.15
N THR A 44 -5.84 13.54 -7.60
CA THR A 44 -5.98 13.83 -6.16
C THR A 44 -5.84 12.55 -5.32
N GLU A 45 -6.50 11.47 -5.73
CA GLU A 45 -6.41 10.16 -5.07
C GLU A 45 -4.98 9.60 -5.13
N GLN A 46 -4.29 9.71 -6.27
CA GLN A 46 -2.89 9.31 -6.40
C GLN A 46 -1.98 10.13 -5.50
N ALA A 47 -2.16 11.46 -5.44
CA ALA A 47 -1.38 12.30 -4.56
C ALA A 47 -1.56 11.92 -3.08
N ALA A 48 -2.79 11.59 -2.67
CA ALA A 48 -3.08 11.10 -1.32
C ALA A 48 -2.39 9.77 -1.03
N ILE A 49 -2.45 8.81 -1.97
CA ILE A 49 -1.76 7.51 -1.89
C ILE A 49 -0.26 7.69 -1.74
N VAL A 50 0.37 8.47 -2.63
CA VAL A 50 1.81 8.73 -2.61
C VAL A 50 2.23 9.37 -1.30
N ARG A 51 1.45 10.35 -0.81
CA ARG A 51 1.72 11.01 0.47
C ARG A 51 1.63 10.04 1.65
N ALA A 52 0.59 9.20 1.71
CA ALA A 52 0.44 8.22 2.78
C ALA A 52 1.60 7.22 2.81
N LEU A 53 1.95 6.63 1.66
CA LEU A 53 3.07 5.70 1.55
C LEU A 53 4.40 6.35 1.95
N THR A 54 4.65 7.58 1.49
CA THR A 54 5.90 8.32 1.77
C THR A 54 6.04 8.67 3.25
N VAL A 55 4.92 8.99 3.93
CA VAL A 55 4.96 9.41 5.34
C VAL A 55 4.99 8.20 6.29
N VAL A 56 4.28 7.13 5.94
CA VAL A 56 4.03 6.00 6.84
C VAL A 56 5.09 4.93 6.72
N LEU A 57 5.39 4.43 5.51
CA LEU A 57 6.25 3.26 5.34
C LEU A 57 7.64 3.43 5.97
N PRO A 58 8.33 4.59 5.84
CA PRO A 58 9.64 4.77 6.48
C PRO A 58 9.62 4.78 8.01
N LYS A 59 8.43 4.92 8.63
CA LYS A 59 8.25 5.03 10.08
C LYS A 59 7.80 3.74 10.74
N VAL A 60 7.46 2.71 9.97
CA VAL A 60 7.06 1.42 10.53
C VAL A 60 8.27 0.77 11.20
N THR A 61 8.08 0.19 12.38
CA THR A 61 9.17 -0.19 13.29
C THR A 61 10.21 -1.09 12.63
N PHE A 62 9.77 -2.11 11.89
CA PHE A 62 10.66 -3.05 11.22
C PHE A 62 11.41 -2.45 10.03
N VAL A 63 10.89 -1.37 9.42
CA VAL A 63 11.60 -0.61 8.37
C VAL A 63 12.67 0.26 9.01
N VAL A 64 12.35 0.95 10.11
CA VAL A 64 13.29 1.80 10.86
C VAL A 64 14.46 0.99 11.41
N GLN A 65 14.20 -0.23 11.88
CA GLN A 65 15.20 -1.11 12.49
C GLN A 65 15.97 -1.96 11.46
N ALA A 66 15.62 -1.90 10.18
CA ALA A 66 16.31 -2.66 9.14
C ALA A 66 17.75 -2.16 8.96
N GLN A 67 18.64 -3.06 8.54
CA GLN A 67 20.02 -2.70 8.19
C GLN A 67 20.08 -1.65 7.07
N ASN A 68 19.13 -1.71 6.13
CA ASN A 68 18.96 -0.75 5.06
C ASN A 68 17.48 -0.29 5.00
N PRO A 69 17.12 0.80 5.70
CA PRO A 69 15.73 1.28 5.77
C PRO A 69 15.13 1.65 4.41
N PHE A 70 15.94 2.17 3.48
CA PHE A 70 15.48 2.53 2.14
C PHE A 70 15.10 1.27 1.32
N GLU A 71 15.92 0.23 1.39
CA GLU A 71 15.61 -1.05 0.75
C GLU A 71 14.39 -1.72 1.40
N ALA A 72 14.34 -1.76 2.74
CA ALA A 72 13.20 -2.30 3.48
C ALA A 72 11.89 -1.58 3.12
N GLN A 73 11.91 -0.26 2.97
CA GLN A 73 10.77 0.52 2.49
C GLN A 73 10.32 0.09 1.09
N ASN A 74 11.26 -0.07 0.15
CA ASN A 74 10.94 -0.47 -1.22
C ASN A 74 10.37 -1.90 -1.28
N LEU A 75 10.91 -2.82 -0.49
CA LEU A 75 10.38 -4.18 -0.37
C LEU A 75 8.98 -4.19 0.25
N LEU A 76 8.74 -3.36 1.27
CA LEU A 76 7.43 -3.23 1.89
C LEU A 76 6.41 -2.65 0.92
N LEU A 77 6.80 -1.65 0.13
CA LEU A 77 5.96 -1.09 -0.93
C LEU A 77 5.54 -2.16 -1.95
N ILE A 78 6.46 -3.05 -2.33
CA ILE A 78 6.18 -4.17 -3.23
C ILE A 78 5.14 -5.11 -2.60
N ASP A 79 5.31 -5.49 -1.33
CA ASP A 79 4.37 -6.40 -0.67
C ASP A 79 2.99 -5.77 -0.45
N VAL A 80 2.93 -4.51 -0.03
CA VAL A 80 1.68 -3.74 0.06
C VAL A 80 0.95 -3.73 -1.29
N ARG A 81 1.67 -3.50 -2.40
CA ARG A 81 1.10 -3.56 -3.74
C ARG A 81 0.60 -4.95 -4.11
N LYS A 82 1.35 -6.02 -3.78
CA LYS A 82 0.90 -7.40 -4.01
C LYS A 82 -0.40 -7.69 -3.25
N THR A 83 -0.51 -7.25 -2.00
CA THR A 83 -1.71 -7.45 -1.18
C THR A 83 -2.92 -6.74 -1.78
N ILE A 84 -2.75 -5.50 -2.28
CA ILE A 84 -3.82 -4.80 -3.01
C ILE A 84 -4.33 -5.65 -4.18
N TRP A 85 -3.42 -6.15 -5.03
CA TRP A 85 -3.81 -6.96 -6.18
C TRP A 85 -4.44 -8.29 -5.78
N ALA A 86 -3.94 -8.94 -4.73
CA ALA A 86 -4.53 -10.18 -4.21
C ALA A 86 -5.98 -9.96 -3.71
N GLU A 87 -6.24 -8.86 -2.99
CA GLU A 87 -7.60 -8.51 -2.55
C GLU A 87 -8.51 -8.15 -3.74
N VAL A 88 -8.00 -7.40 -4.71
CA VAL A 88 -8.75 -7.04 -5.92
C VAL A 88 -9.11 -8.28 -6.75
N ASP A 89 -8.19 -9.22 -6.92
CA ASP A 89 -8.41 -10.45 -7.68
C ASP A 89 -9.37 -11.39 -6.94
N ALA A 90 -9.25 -11.50 -5.60
CA ALA A 90 -10.19 -12.26 -4.78
C ALA A 90 -11.62 -11.70 -4.88
N ALA A 91 -11.78 -10.37 -4.91
CA ALA A 91 -13.08 -9.73 -5.10
C ALA A 91 -13.69 -10.02 -6.48
N LYS A 92 -12.87 -10.11 -7.53
CA LYS A 92 -13.32 -10.46 -8.89
C LYS A 92 -13.73 -11.92 -9.05
N GLY A 93 -13.00 -12.85 -8.41
CA GLY A 93 -13.30 -14.29 -8.45
C GLY A 93 -14.53 -14.70 -7.63
N SER A 94 -15.06 -13.77 -6.84
CA SER A 94 -16.27 -13.95 -6.03
C SER A 94 -17.54 -13.41 -6.72
N SER A 95 -17.46 -13.03 -8.00
CA SER A 95 -18.55 -12.50 -8.83
C SER A 95 -19.07 -13.49 -9.87
#